data_AF-A0A2W7MW11-F1
#
_entry.id   AF-A0A2W7MW11-F1
#
_cell.length_a   1.000
_cell.length_b   1.000
_cell.length_c   1.000
_cell.angle_alpha   90.00
_cell.angle_beta   90.00
_cell.angle_gamma   90.00
#
_symmetry.space_group_name_H-M   'P 1'
#
loop_
_entity.id
_entity.type
_entity.pdbx_description
1 polymer ?
#
loop_
_entity_poly.entity_id
_entity_poly.type
_entity_poly.pdbx_seq_one_letter_code
_entity_poly.pdbx_strand_id
1 'polypeptide(L)'
;MSILCWAALQLNVTAQVIYVNNAGGQRSSDSSIFHSLQNPDLQLQRIPIDRVQLLPGLFQQRYQLNKKYMMSLDNDKMLQNFYYEAGISKTGYIMLNKDMNHQDFYWGWESPNNQLRGHFLGHWLSAAAYLIAQTGDMEVKGKADKIVTELAECQRINGGQWAGSIPEKYFDLMAQGQQIWSPQYTIHKTLMGLWDMYLVTGSIQALEVLDRFADWFHAWTGKQIAANNAAAIYGGETSGMLEIWANLYNVAQHPKYLDLMQRYGHPGMFQALLSGQDVLSNDHANAGIPWSHGAARVYEVTGNQYWRDIVHAFWKSAVTDRGHYCTGGKTPANIGFRPINWPILGAKTIKSIAPCTI
;
A
#
# COMPACT_ATOMS: atom_id res chain seq x y z
N MET A 1 5.87 9.65 -25.81
CA MET A 1 4.48 10.10 -25.62
C MET A 1 3.57 8.94 -25.94
N SER A 2 3.09 8.24 -24.91
CA SER A 2 2.06 7.21 -25.06
C SER A 2 0.81 7.74 -24.36
N ILE A 3 -0.20 8.10 -25.13
CA ILE A 3 -1.47 8.60 -24.59
C ILE A 3 -2.27 7.37 -24.16
N LEU A 4 -2.21 7.02 -22.86
CA LEU A 4 -3.09 6.01 -22.29
C LEU A 4 -4.51 6.57 -22.30
N CYS A 5 -5.35 6.03 -23.18
CA CYS A 5 -6.73 6.45 -23.32
C CYS A 5 -7.57 5.78 -22.21
N TRP A 6 -7.60 6.41 -21.03
CA TRP A 6 -8.38 5.99 -19.86
C TRP A 6 -9.89 6.20 -20.07
N ALA A 7 -10.46 5.49 -21.04
CA ALA A 7 -11.89 5.51 -21.32
C ALA A 7 -12.66 4.69 -20.27
N ALA A 8 -13.70 5.30 -19.68
CA ALA A 8 -14.65 4.58 -18.83
C ALA A 8 -15.48 3.60 -19.67
N LEU A 9 -15.02 2.35 -19.74
CA LEU A 9 -15.59 1.30 -20.59
C LEU A 9 -16.17 0.17 -19.73
N GLN A 10 -17.44 -0.14 -19.93
CA GLN A 10 -18.04 -1.41 -19.48
C GLN A 10 -17.39 -2.54 -20.29
N LEU A 11 -16.58 -3.37 -19.63
CA LEU A 11 -15.76 -4.38 -20.29
C LEU A 11 -16.21 -5.80 -19.92
N ASN A 12 -16.77 -6.50 -20.90
CA ASN A 12 -16.72 -7.97 -20.93
C ASN A 12 -15.33 -8.37 -21.44
N VAL A 13 -14.53 -9.08 -20.64
CA VAL A 13 -13.17 -9.52 -21.01
C VAL A 13 -13.03 -11.03 -20.88
N THR A 14 -12.59 -11.67 -21.95
CA THR A 14 -11.99 -13.00 -21.95
C THR A 14 -10.46 -12.85 -21.96
N ALA A 15 -9.79 -13.25 -20.88
CA ALA A 15 -8.33 -13.19 -20.78
C ALA A 15 -7.68 -14.58 -21.01
N GLN A 16 -6.60 -14.62 -21.78
CA GLN A 16 -5.67 -15.76 -21.85
C GLN A 16 -4.39 -15.43 -21.08
N VAL A 17 -3.86 -16.41 -20.33
CA VAL A 17 -2.68 -16.24 -19.46
C VAL A 17 -1.66 -17.35 -19.73
N ILE A 18 -0.38 -17.03 -19.62
CA ILE A 18 0.78 -17.92 -19.89
C ILE A 18 1.50 -18.21 -18.56
N TYR A 19 1.97 -19.46 -18.33
CA TYR A 19 2.72 -19.82 -17.13
C TYR A 19 4.19 -19.42 -17.14
N VAL A 20 4.73 -19.30 -15.92
CA VAL A 20 6.11 -19.71 -15.58
C VAL A 20 6.05 -20.66 -14.37
N ASN A 21 6.80 -21.75 -14.42
CA ASN A 21 6.96 -22.71 -13.31
C ASN A 21 8.14 -22.30 -12.40
N ASN A 22 8.03 -22.51 -11.09
CA ASN A 22 8.97 -22.17 -10.02
C ASN A 22 10.35 -22.88 -10.05
N ALA A 23 10.89 -23.17 -11.23
CA ALA A 23 12.22 -23.78 -11.41
C ALA A 23 12.97 -23.29 -12.67
N GLY A 24 12.48 -22.25 -13.36
CA GLY A 24 13.01 -21.86 -14.68
C GLY A 24 12.69 -22.85 -15.80
N GLY A 25 11.81 -23.82 -15.53
CA GLY A 25 11.29 -24.78 -16.52
C GLY A 25 10.23 -24.15 -17.44
N GLN A 26 10.06 -24.75 -18.63
CA GLN A 26 9.30 -24.22 -19.77
C GLN A 26 7.87 -23.72 -19.44
N ARG A 27 7.45 -22.69 -20.18
CA ARG A 27 6.08 -22.17 -20.20
C ARG A 27 5.08 -23.26 -20.64
N SER A 28 4.00 -23.46 -19.89
CA SER A 28 2.78 -24.16 -20.34
C SER A 28 1.57 -23.19 -20.39
N SER A 29 0.40 -23.67 -20.81
CA SER A 29 -0.75 -22.84 -21.21
C SER A 29 -2.01 -22.89 -20.31
N ASP A 30 -2.13 -23.81 -19.35
CA ASP A 30 -3.45 -24.23 -18.83
C ASP A 30 -3.45 -24.35 -17.28
N SER A 31 -3.92 -23.40 -16.46
CA SER A 31 -4.65 -22.13 -16.70
C SER A 31 -5.47 -21.71 -15.45
N SER A 32 -5.60 -22.61 -14.47
CA SER A 32 -6.59 -22.50 -13.38
C SER A 32 -6.37 -21.36 -12.38
N ILE A 33 -5.18 -20.75 -12.31
CA ILE A 33 -4.88 -19.63 -11.41
C ILE A 33 -5.45 -18.29 -11.94
N PHE A 34 -5.98 -18.24 -13.18
CA PHE A 34 -6.56 -17.02 -13.74
C PHE A 34 -7.81 -17.26 -14.59
N HIS A 35 -8.52 -18.37 -14.37
CA HIS A 35 -9.82 -18.61 -15.00
C HIS A 35 -10.95 -17.92 -14.23
N SER A 36 -11.72 -17.09 -14.92
CA SER A 36 -13.01 -16.60 -14.44
C SER A 36 -14.00 -17.77 -14.36
N LEU A 37 -14.59 -17.98 -13.19
CA LEU A 37 -15.69 -18.91 -12.96
C LEU A 37 -16.88 -18.15 -12.33
N GLN A 38 -18.08 -18.71 -12.50
CA GLN A 38 -19.37 -18.01 -12.41
C GLN A 38 -19.55 -17.06 -11.21
N ASN A 39 -20.15 -15.89 -11.48
CA ASN A 39 -20.56 -14.92 -10.47
C ASN A 39 -21.54 -15.55 -9.46
N PRO A 40 -21.43 -15.23 -8.15
CA PRO A 40 -22.36 -15.71 -7.13
C PRO A 40 -23.73 -15.04 -7.23
N ASP A 41 -24.79 -15.77 -6.84
CA ASP A 41 -26.20 -15.35 -6.93
C ASP A 41 -26.54 -14.09 -6.10
N LEU A 42 -25.71 -13.75 -5.10
CA LEU A 42 -25.85 -12.54 -4.30
C LEU A 42 -24.53 -11.74 -4.33
N GLN A 43 -24.54 -10.60 -5.02
CA GLN A 43 -23.45 -9.62 -4.97
C GLN A 43 -23.80 -8.49 -4.00
N LEU A 44 -23.06 -8.38 -2.90
CA LEU A 44 -23.09 -7.19 -2.04
C LEU A 44 -22.34 -6.07 -2.73
N GLN A 45 -23.02 -4.94 -2.97
CA GLN A 45 -22.40 -3.73 -3.51
C GLN A 45 -22.08 -2.75 -2.37
N ARG A 46 -20.87 -2.20 -2.38
CA ARG A 46 -20.49 -1.12 -1.45
C ARG A 46 -21.39 0.10 -1.70
N ILE A 47 -21.88 0.74 -0.64
CA ILE A 47 -22.54 2.04 -0.77
C ILE A 47 -21.46 3.07 -1.15
N PRO A 48 -21.62 3.83 -2.25
CA PRO A 48 -20.71 4.92 -2.60
C PRO A 48 -20.56 5.95 -1.48
N ILE A 49 -19.34 6.45 -1.24
CA ILE A 49 -19.05 7.30 -0.06
C ILE A 49 -19.75 8.67 -0.12
N ASP A 50 -19.97 9.20 -1.32
CA ASP A 50 -20.78 10.39 -1.61
C ASP A 50 -22.26 10.22 -1.24
N ARG A 51 -22.70 8.99 -0.97
CA ARG A 51 -24.08 8.66 -0.52
C ARG A 51 -24.19 8.40 0.99
N VAL A 52 -23.13 8.63 1.78
CA VAL A 52 -23.13 8.40 3.23
C VAL A 52 -22.82 9.70 4.01
N GLN A 53 -23.88 10.35 4.49
CA GLN A 53 -23.76 11.55 5.31
C GLN A 53 -23.77 11.23 6.81
N LEU A 54 -22.76 11.73 7.53
CA LEU A 54 -22.71 11.66 8.99
C LEU A 54 -23.62 12.73 9.62
N LEU A 55 -24.62 12.30 10.38
CA LEU A 55 -25.47 13.17 11.19
C LEU A 55 -24.74 13.68 12.45
N PRO A 56 -25.20 14.78 13.09
CA PRO A 56 -24.62 15.28 14.33
C PRO A 56 -24.53 14.21 15.42
N GLY A 57 -23.31 13.95 15.92
CA GLY A 57 -23.04 12.90 16.90
C GLY A 57 -21.55 12.59 17.02
N LEU A 58 -21.22 11.51 17.75
CA LEU A 58 -19.84 11.11 18.06
C LEU A 58 -18.97 10.97 16.80
N PHE A 59 -19.46 10.27 15.77
CA PHE A 59 -18.69 10.05 14.54
C PHE A 59 -18.41 11.36 13.79
N GLN A 60 -19.39 12.27 13.71
CA GLN A 60 -19.18 13.60 13.11
C GLN A 60 -18.19 14.44 13.92
N GLN A 61 -18.20 14.38 15.25
CA GLN A 61 -17.20 15.05 16.10
C GLN A 61 -15.79 14.51 15.85
N ARG A 62 -15.63 13.18 15.72
CA ARG A 62 -14.33 12.56 15.39
C ARG A 62 -13.86 12.90 13.98
N TYR A 63 -14.78 12.94 13.01
CA TYR A 63 -14.50 13.38 11.63
C TYR A 63 -13.97 14.81 11.59
N GLN A 64 -14.64 15.76 12.27
CA GLN A 64 -14.19 17.16 12.32
C GLN A 64 -12.86 17.32 13.06
N LEU A 65 -12.59 16.52 14.11
CA LEU A 65 -11.30 16.50 14.79
C LEU A 65 -10.17 16.04 13.85
N ASN A 66 -10.40 14.96 13.09
CA ASN A 66 -9.42 14.46 12.12
C ASN A 66 -9.18 15.48 11.00
N LYS A 67 -10.24 16.06 10.42
CA LYS A 67 -10.13 17.14 9.42
C LYS A 67 -9.30 18.32 9.94
N LYS A 68 -9.56 18.78 11.17
CA LYS A 68 -8.80 19.88 11.80
C LYS A 68 -7.32 19.54 11.94
N TYR A 69 -6.99 18.30 12.31
CA TYR A 69 -5.60 17.85 12.37
C TYR A 69 -4.98 17.81 10.96
N MET A 70 -5.64 17.17 9.99
CA MET A 70 -5.15 17.07 8.61
C MET A 70 -4.85 18.43 7.97
N MET A 71 -5.69 19.44 8.22
CA MET A 71 -5.52 20.79 7.67
C MET A 71 -4.51 21.65 8.44
N SER A 72 -4.12 21.26 9.65
CA SER A 72 -3.03 21.92 10.39
C SER A 72 -1.63 21.60 9.86
N LEU A 73 -1.53 20.62 8.95
CA LEU A 73 -0.27 20.15 8.38
C LEU A 73 0.12 21.00 7.16
N ASP A 74 1.40 21.29 7.00
CA ASP A 74 1.92 22.09 5.91
C ASP A 74 2.30 21.24 4.69
N ASN A 75 2.00 21.72 3.48
CA ASN A 75 2.26 20.94 2.26
C ASN A 75 3.75 20.71 2.02
N ASP A 76 4.55 21.77 2.15
CA ASP A 76 5.96 21.68 1.80
C ASP A 76 6.68 20.81 2.84
N LYS A 77 6.32 20.91 4.12
CA LYS A 77 6.83 20.00 5.18
C LYS A 77 6.43 18.53 4.96
N MET A 78 5.21 18.24 4.51
CA MET A 78 4.86 16.86 4.15
C MET A 78 5.62 16.36 2.90
N LEU A 79 6.00 17.26 1.99
CA LEU A 79 6.77 16.96 0.77
C LEU A 79 8.29 16.98 0.98
N GLN A 80 8.79 17.40 2.15
CA GLN A 80 10.22 17.64 2.42
C GLN A 80 11.13 16.50 1.93
N ASN A 81 10.77 15.26 2.22
CA ASN A 81 11.58 14.08 1.91
C ASN A 81 11.56 13.71 0.41
N PHE A 82 10.48 14.06 -0.29
CA PHE A 82 10.36 13.91 -1.75
C PHE A 82 11.17 14.99 -2.48
N TYR A 83 11.09 16.23 -1.99
CA TYR A 83 11.93 17.33 -2.48
C TYR A 83 13.42 17.03 -2.29
N TYR A 84 13.84 16.51 -1.13
CA TYR A 84 15.25 16.15 -0.88
C TYR A 84 15.75 15.02 -1.77
N GLU A 85 14.94 13.99 -2.03
CA GLU A 85 15.30 12.92 -2.96
C GLU A 85 15.42 13.45 -4.40
N ALA A 86 14.51 14.36 -4.81
CA ALA A 86 14.55 15.02 -6.11
C ALA A 86 15.55 16.19 -6.23
N GLY A 87 16.34 16.49 -5.19
CA GLY A 87 17.28 17.63 -5.19
C GLY A 87 16.62 19.02 -5.25
N ILE A 88 15.33 19.12 -4.93
CA ILE A 88 14.55 20.36 -4.94
C ILE A 88 14.73 21.09 -3.61
N SER A 89 15.15 22.36 -3.64
CA SER A 89 15.28 23.20 -2.44
C SER A 89 14.03 24.06 -2.23
N LYS A 90 12.99 23.47 -1.59
CA LYS A 90 11.75 24.17 -1.20
C LYS A 90 11.54 24.31 0.32
N THR A 91 12.08 23.38 1.11
CA THR A 91 11.81 23.26 2.57
C THR A 91 12.94 23.74 3.47
N GLY A 92 13.83 24.60 2.96
CA GLY A 92 14.96 25.13 3.74
C GLY A 92 16.07 24.10 3.96
N TYR A 93 16.84 24.27 5.04
CA TYR A 93 18.00 23.43 5.34
C TYR A 93 17.61 22.19 6.17
N ILE A 94 18.08 21.03 5.70
CA ILE A 94 17.82 19.67 6.25
C ILE A 94 18.39 19.46 7.67
N MET A 95 19.28 20.34 8.13
CA MET A 95 19.98 20.23 9.41
C MET A 95 19.51 21.30 10.39
N LEU A 96 19.59 21.00 11.69
CA LEU A 96 19.43 22.00 12.74
C LEU A 96 20.42 23.16 12.51
N ASN A 97 19.87 24.33 12.27
CA ASN A 97 20.65 25.57 12.28
C ASN A 97 20.96 26.00 13.73
N LYS A 98 21.77 27.05 13.89
CA LYS A 98 22.12 27.61 15.22
C LYS A 98 20.92 28.10 16.02
N ASP A 99 19.83 28.42 15.34
CA ASP A 99 18.59 28.97 15.90
C ASP A 99 17.56 27.87 16.23
N MET A 100 17.93 26.59 16.10
CA MET A 100 17.13 25.41 16.42
C MET A 100 15.78 25.39 15.68
N ASN A 101 15.84 25.34 14.35
CA ASN A 101 14.70 25.37 13.43
C ASN A 101 13.75 24.14 13.44
N HIS A 102 13.37 23.68 14.64
CA HIS A 102 12.44 22.56 14.86
C HIS A 102 11.07 22.74 14.19
N GLN A 103 10.66 23.97 13.88
CA GLN A 103 9.37 24.25 13.26
C GLN A 103 9.40 24.18 11.72
N ASP A 104 10.58 24.17 11.09
CA ASP A 104 10.71 24.28 9.63
C ASP A 104 10.32 22.98 8.91
N PHE A 105 10.40 21.83 9.59
CA PHE A 105 10.18 20.50 9.00
C PHE A 105 9.56 19.52 10.01
N TYR A 106 9.03 18.40 9.51
CA TYR A 106 8.52 17.32 10.36
C TYR A 106 9.62 16.37 10.82
N TRP A 107 9.48 15.92 12.06
CA TRP A 107 10.46 15.11 12.81
C TRP A 107 9.93 13.69 13.06
N GLY A 108 10.57 12.96 13.99
CA GLY A 108 10.19 11.59 14.30
C GLY A 108 10.50 10.68 13.12
N TRP A 109 9.49 9.99 12.60
CA TRP A 109 9.66 9.11 11.43
C TRP A 109 9.76 9.86 10.10
N GLU A 110 9.35 11.13 10.05
CA GLU A 110 9.55 12.02 8.90
C GLU A 110 10.93 12.71 8.88
N SER A 111 11.77 12.47 9.89
CA SER A 111 13.13 13.01 9.94
C SER A 111 13.95 12.55 8.72
N PRO A 112 14.75 13.41 8.07
CA PRO A 112 15.48 13.07 6.83
C PRO A 112 16.45 11.88 6.94
N ASN A 113 16.89 11.53 8.15
CA ASN A 113 17.74 10.37 8.44
C ASN A 113 16.96 9.06 8.69
N ASN A 114 15.63 9.10 8.75
CA ASN A 114 14.79 7.92 8.95
C ASN A 114 14.53 7.20 7.61
N GLN A 115 14.42 5.88 7.63
CA GLN A 115 14.18 5.05 6.45
C GLN A 115 12.68 4.87 6.14
N LEU A 116 11.79 5.23 7.08
CA LEU A 116 10.34 5.28 6.87
C LEU A 116 9.82 6.65 6.37
N ARG A 117 10.69 7.66 6.27
CA ARG A 117 10.31 9.05 5.95
C ARG A 117 9.48 9.16 4.66
N GLY A 118 8.50 10.05 4.65
CA GLY A 118 7.51 10.27 3.60
C GLY A 118 6.33 9.30 3.60
N HIS A 119 6.34 8.23 4.40
CA HIS A 119 5.19 7.31 4.50
C HIS A 119 3.91 8.04 4.94
N PHE A 120 4.06 9.08 5.77
CA PHE A 120 2.96 9.87 6.28
C PHE A 120 2.19 10.62 5.20
N LEU A 121 2.88 11.16 4.19
CA LEU A 121 2.23 11.90 3.10
C LEU A 121 1.24 11.02 2.32
N GLY A 122 1.59 9.75 2.13
CA GLY A 122 0.71 8.77 1.51
C GLY A 122 -0.58 8.53 2.29
N HIS A 123 -0.48 8.37 3.62
CA HIS A 123 -1.65 8.28 4.50
C HIS A 123 -2.50 9.55 4.45
N TRP A 124 -1.87 10.73 4.44
CA TRP A 124 -2.57 12.01 4.33
C TRP A 124 -3.33 12.13 3.00
N LEU A 125 -2.74 11.71 1.87
CA LEU A 125 -3.39 11.71 0.56
C LEU A 125 -4.61 10.79 0.51
N SER A 126 -4.51 9.55 1.02
CA SER A 126 -5.67 8.66 1.15
C SER A 126 -6.79 9.31 1.98
N ALA A 127 -6.44 9.86 3.16
CA ALA A 127 -7.41 10.53 4.02
C ALA A 127 -8.06 11.75 3.35
N ALA A 128 -7.28 12.55 2.62
CA ALA A 128 -7.77 13.70 1.86
C ALA A 128 -8.72 13.26 0.74
N ALA A 129 -8.40 12.20 0.00
CA ALA A 129 -9.24 11.67 -1.08
C ALA A 129 -10.64 11.28 -0.58
N TYR A 130 -10.74 10.51 0.52
CA TYR A 130 -12.03 10.14 1.11
C TYR A 130 -12.78 11.33 1.73
N LEU A 131 -12.07 12.32 2.29
CA LEU A 131 -12.66 13.56 2.81
C LEU A 131 -13.32 14.38 1.68
N ILE A 132 -12.59 14.57 0.57
CA ILE A 132 -13.07 15.23 -0.65
C ILE A 132 -14.30 14.49 -1.20
N ALA A 133 -14.23 13.16 -1.34
CA ALA A 133 -15.32 12.35 -1.87
C ALA A 133 -16.59 12.37 -0.99
N GLN A 134 -16.45 12.51 0.34
CA GLN A 134 -17.60 12.58 1.25
C GLN A 134 -18.24 13.98 1.35
N THR A 135 -17.47 15.06 1.22
CA THR A 135 -17.96 16.42 1.53
C THR A 135 -17.82 17.45 0.42
N GLY A 136 -17.15 17.13 -0.69
CA GLY A 136 -16.89 18.07 -1.78
C GLY A 136 -15.98 19.23 -1.37
N ASP A 137 -15.11 19.03 -0.36
CA ASP A 137 -14.30 20.11 0.20
C ASP A 137 -13.20 20.58 -0.76
N MET A 138 -13.39 21.79 -1.31
CA MET A 138 -12.48 22.38 -2.29
C MET A 138 -11.16 22.88 -1.70
N GLU A 139 -11.09 23.17 -0.41
CA GLU A 139 -9.84 23.56 0.26
C GLU A 139 -8.92 22.33 0.41
N VAL A 140 -9.49 21.22 0.88
CA VAL A 140 -8.80 19.92 0.95
C VAL A 140 -8.41 19.45 -0.45
N LYS A 141 -9.29 19.60 -1.45
CA LYS A 141 -8.97 19.28 -2.84
C LYS A 141 -7.81 20.11 -3.39
N GLY A 142 -7.84 21.43 -3.28
CA GLY A 142 -6.74 22.28 -3.77
C GLY A 142 -5.41 21.95 -3.08
N LYS A 143 -5.45 21.63 -1.78
CA LYS A 143 -4.29 21.21 -1.00
C LYS A 143 -3.71 19.87 -1.47
N ALA A 144 -4.56 18.88 -1.77
CA ALA A 144 -4.18 17.56 -2.24
C ALA A 144 -3.72 17.57 -3.73
N ASP A 145 -4.42 18.29 -4.60
CA ASP A 145 -4.04 18.45 -6.01
C ASP A 145 -2.66 19.11 -6.15
N LYS A 146 -2.33 20.11 -5.30
CA LYS A 146 -0.98 20.68 -5.22
C LYS A 146 0.06 19.60 -4.86
N ILE A 147 -0.22 18.73 -3.90
CA ILE A 147 0.70 17.66 -3.50
C ILE A 147 0.92 16.67 -4.65
N VAL A 148 -0.14 16.27 -5.36
CA VAL A 148 -0.02 15.39 -6.55
C VAL A 148 0.82 16.06 -7.64
N THR A 149 0.64 17.37 -7.86
CA THR A 149 1.44 18.15 -8.81
C THR A 149 2.92 18.17 -8.43
N GLU A 150 3.24 18.38 -7.16
CA GLU A 150 4.62 18.41 -6.65
C GLU A 150 5.27 17.02 -6.69
N LEU A 151 4.53 15.94 -6.39
CA LEU A 151 5.00 14.56 -6.57
C LEU A 151 5.31 14.24 -8.04
N ALA A 152 4.49 14.74 -8.97
CA ALA A 152 4.74 14.59 -10.41
C ALA A 152 6.01 15.34 -10.87
N GLU A 153 6.31 16.50 -10.29
CA GLU A 153 7.54 17.25 -10.57
C GLU A 153 8.78 16.55 -9.98
N CYS A 154 8.70 16.05 -8.73
CA CYS A 154 9.74 15.19 -8.15
C CYS A 154 10.00 13.96 -9.04
N GLN A 155 8.95 13.28 -9.50
CA GLN A 155 9.08 12.15 -10.41
C GLN A 155 9.75 12.53 -11.73
N ARG A 156 9.40 13.68 -12.32
CA ARG A 156 9.98 14.18 -13.56
C ARG A 156 11.48 14.44 -13.43
N ILE A 157 11.93 14.99 -12.29
CA ILE A 157 13.36 15.25 -12.03
C ILE A 157 14.12 13.95 -11.76
N ASN A 158 13.51 12.99 -11.06
CA ASN A 158 14.04 11.64 -10.81
C ASN A 158 13.94 10.70 -12.04
N GLY A 159 14.26 11.19 -13.24
CA GLY A 159 14.28 10.38 -14.46
C GLY A 159 12.91 9.91 -14.98
N GLY A 160 11.81 10.35 -14.38
CA GLY A 160 10.45 10.14 -14.87
C GLY A 160 9.68 8.96 -14.29
N GLN A 161 10.29 8.11 -13.46
CA GLN A 161 9.61 6.95 -12.85
C GLN A 161 9.52 7.02 -11.32
N TRP A 162 10.51 7.60 -10.63
CA TRP A 162 10.59 7.53 -9.17
C TRP A 162 10.03 8.75 -8.43
N ALA A 163 8.87 8.61 -7.79
CA ALA A 163 8.26 9.64 -6.94
C ALA A 163 8.45 9.35 -5.44
N GLY A 164 9.52 8.67 -5.05
CA GLY A 164 9.73 8.22 -3.67
C GLY A 164 10.40 9.26 -2.76
N SER A 165 10.11 9.17 -1.46
CA SER A 165 10.76 9.93 -0.38
C SER A 165 12.08 9.34 0.14
N ILE A 166 12.42 8.15 -0.38
CA ILE A 166 13.62 7.38 -0.10
C ILE A 166 14.31 7.01 -1.42
N PRO A 167 15.63 6.76 -1.44
CA PRO A 167 16.34 6.49 -2.67
C PRO A 167 16.07 5.07 -3.18
N GLU A 168 15.91 4.93 -4.49
CA GLU A 168 15.76 3.65 -5.21
C GLU A 168 16.76 2.59 -4.76
N LYS A 169 18.01 3.00 -4.49
CA LYS A 169 19.11 2.13 -4.05
C LYS A 169 18.80 1.34 -2.78
N TYR A 170 17.86 1.78 -1.94
CA TYR A 170 17.40 1.02 -0.76
C TYR A 170 16.84 -0.36 -1.15
N PHE A 171 16.23 -0.50 -2.33
CA PHE A 171 15.68 -1.77 -2.81
C PHE A 171 16.77 -2.70 -3.33
N ASP A 172 17.79 -2.17 -4.02
CA ASP A 172 18.97 -2.96 -4.43
C ASP A 172 19.82 -3.37 -3.22
N LEU A 173 20.01 -2.49 -2.23
CA LEU A 173 20.70 -2.81 -0.98
C LEU A 173 19.95 -3.88 -0.18
N MET A 174 18.63 -3.76 -0.05
CA MET A 174 17.77 -4.78 0.57
C MET A 174 17.87 -6.12 -0.17
N ALA A 175 17.85 -6.11 -1.51
CA ALA A 175 18.02 -7.32 -2.33
C ALA A 175 19.41 -7.99 -2.18
N GLN A 176 20.42 -7.22 -1.76
CA GLN A 176 21.76 -7.70 -1.40
C GLN A 176 21.89 -8.11 0.08
N GLY A 177 20.79 -8.17 0.83
CA GLY A 177 20.76 -8.57 2.24
C GLY A 177 21.17 -7.49 3.25
N GLN A 178 21.36 -6.24 2.80
CA GLN A 178 21.62 -5.12 3.72
C GLN A 178 20.37 -4.81 4.55
N GLN A 179 20.58 -4.43 5.81
CA GLN A 179 19.50 -4.06 6.72
C GLN A 179 18.94 -2.68 6.34
N ILE A 180 17.84 -2.70 5.58
CA ILE A 180 17.06 -1.52 5.19
C ILE A 180 15.65 -1.69 5.73
N TRP A 181 15.18 -0.72 6.50
CA TRP A 181 13.89 -0.77 7.19
C TRP A 181 12.75 -0.49 6.20
N SER A 182 12.06 -1.56 5.81
CA SER A 182 10.74 -1.57 5.15
C SER A 182 10.56 -0.56 4.00
N PRO A 183 11.44 -0.54 2.98
CA PRO A 183 11.35 0.44 1.89
C PRO A 183 10.08 0.27 1.04
N GLN A 184 9.58 -0.97 0.91
CA GLN A 184 8.32 -1.26 0.22
C GLN A 184 7.12 -0.66 0.97
N TYR A 185 7.04 -0.81 2.30
CA TYR A 185 6.02 -0.18 3.15
C TYR A 185 5.95 1.34 2.95
N THR A 186 7.12 2.00 2.92
CA THR A 186 7.25 3.46 2.81
C THR A 186 6.67 3.94 1.49
N ILE A 187 7.12 3.34 0.38
CA ILE A 187 6.64 3.68 -0.96
C ILE A 187 5.17 3.32 -1.15
N HIS A 188 4.73 2.16 -0.66
CA HIS A 188 3.33 1.71 -0.73
C HIS A 188 2.34 2.76 -0.24
N LYS A 189 2.64 3.52 0.83
CA LYS A 189 1.71 4.54 1.33
C LYS A 189 1.49 5.63 0.29
N THR A 190 2.56 6.09 -0.35
CA THR A 190 2.48 7.07 -1.45
C THR A 190 1.68 6.50 -2.63
N LEU A 191 1.92 5.23 -3.00
CA LEU A 191 1.17 4.58 -4.08
C LEU A 191 -0.33 4.46 -3.76
N MET A 192 -0.69 4.11 -2.52
CA MET A 192 -2.10 4.01 -2.09
C MET A 192 -2.77 5.39 -2.02
N GLY A 193 -2.07 6.42 -1.53
CA GLY A 193 -2.57 7.79 -1.55
C GLY A 193 -2.83 8.32 -2.97
N LEU A 194 -1.94 8.02 -3.92
CA LEU A 194 -2.13 8.33 -5.34
C LEU A 194 -3.31 7.53 -5.94
N TRP A 195 -3.41 6.25 -5.60
CA TRP A 195 -4.53 5.39 -6.03
C TRP A 195 -5.88 5.91 -5.52
N ASP A 196 -6.01 6.24 -4.23
CA ASP A 196 -7.24 6.77 -3.67
C ASP A 196 -7.61 8.12 -4.28
N MET A 197 -6.64 9.02 -4.47
CA MET A 197 -6.86 10.29 -5.19
C MET A 197 -7.41 10.08 -6.60
N TYR A 198 -6.95 9.06 -7.33
CA TYR A 198 -7.58 8.67 -8.59
C TYR A 198 -8.98 8.07 -8.38
N LEU A 199 -9.09 7.03 -7.54
CA LEU A 199 -10.29 6.20 -7.38
C LEU A 199 -11.53 6.98 -6.91
N VAL A 200 -11.38 7.90 -5.96
CA VAL A 200 -12.53 8.61 -5.34
C VAL A 200 -12.60 10.11 -5.67
N THR A 201 -11.56 10.71 -6.27
CA THR A 201 -11.60 12.12 -6.72
C THR A 201 -11.43 12.31 -8.24
N GLY A 202 -11.12 11.25 -8.99
CA GLY A 202 -10.89 11.31 -10.44
C GLY A 202 -9.57 11.95 -10.84
N SER A 203 -8.57 12.03 -9.95
CA SER A 203 -7.28 12.67 -10.25
C SER A 203 -6.45 11.85 -11.24
N ILE A 204 -6.52 12.22 -12.53
CA ILE A 204 -5.77 11.56 -13.61
C ILE A 204 -4.26 11.70 -13.41
N GLN A 205 -3.78 12.86 -12.95
CA GLN A 205 -2.35 13.06 -12.67
C GLN A 205 -1.84 12.11 -11.58
N ALA A 206 -2.66 11.79 -10.57
CA ALA A 206 -2.28 10.82 -9.54
C ALA A 206 -2.12 9.40 -10.14
N LEU A 207 -3.00 9.01 -11.06
CA LEU A 207 -2.87 7.76 -11.81
C LEU A 207 -1.64 7.75 -12.73
N GLU A 208 -1.32 8.85 -13.41
CA GLU A 208 -0.13 8.96 -14.25
C GLU A 208 1.19 8.81 -13.46
N VAL A 209 1.27 9.41 -12.28
CA VAL A 209 2.43 9.24 -11.38
C VAL A 209 2.53 7.78 -10.93
N LEU A 210 1.41 7.18 -10.53
CA LEU A 210 1.34 5.79 -10.09
C LEU A 210 1.70 4.78 -11.20
N ASP A 211 1.22 4.99 -12.42
CA ASP A 211 1.50 4.14 -13.61
C ASP A 211 3.01 4.09 -13.93
N ARG A 212 3.69 5.24 -13.87
CA ARG A 212 5.15 5.34 -14.08
C ARG A 212 5.96 4.76 -12.93
N PHE A 213 5.44 4.84 -11.70
CA PHE A 213 6.04 4.18 -10.55
C PHE A 213 5.98 2.65 -10.72
N ALA A 214 4.88 2.13 -11.28
CA ALA A 214 4.77 0.71 -11.60
C ALA A 214 5.79 0.23 -12.65
N ASP A 215 6.19 1.09 -13.61
CA ASP A 215 7.26 0.75 -14.56
C ASP A 215 8.60 0.53 -13.85
N TRP A 216 8.93 1.35 -12.84
CA TRP A 216 10.13 1.17 -12.02
C TRP A 216 10.10 -0.17 -11.28
N PHE A 217 8.98 -0.50 -10.64
CA PHE A 217 8.81 -1.78 -9.93
C PHE A 217 8.87 -2.97 -10.90
N HIS A 218 8.33 -2.83 -12.10
CA HIS A 218 8.39 -3.86 -13.14
C HIS A 218 9.83 -4.08 -13.64
N ALA A 219 10.63 -3.02 -13.77
CA ALA A 219 12.06 -3.13 -14.07
C ALA A 219 12.85 -3.77 -12.92
N TRP A 220 12.69 -3.28 -11.68
CA TRP A 220 13.42 -3.79 -10.51
C TRP A 220 13.09 -5.26 -10.20
N THR A 221 11.81 -5.63 -10.13
CA THR A 221 11.42 -7.04 -9.89
C THR A 221 11.89 -7.96 -11.02
N GLY A 222 11.91 -7.47 -12.27
CA GLY A 222 12.41 -8.22 -13.42
C GLY A 222 13.91 -8.52 -13.32
N LYS A 223 14.70 -7.52 -12.90
CA LYS A 223 16.13 -7.66 -12.58
C LYS A 223 16.36 -8.69 -11.48
N GLN A 224 15.56 -8.69 -10.40
CA GLN A 224 15.71 -9.69 -9.32
C GLN A 224 15.40 -11.11 -9.81
N ILE A 225 14.37 -11.29 -10.64
CA ILE A 225 14.02 -12.61 -11.21
C ILE A 225 15.12 -13.10 -12.16
N ALA A 226 15.64 -12.23 -13.05
CA ALA A 226 16.74 -12.57 -13.94
C ALA A 226 18.04 -12.94 -13.18
N ALA A 227 18.24 -12.36 -11.99
CA ALA A 227 19.34 -12.70 -11.08
C ALA A 227 19.07 -13.93 -10.18
N ASN A 228 17.97 -14.67 -10.40
CA ASN A 228 17.51 -15.77 -9.54
C ASN A 228 17.31 -15.39 -8.06
N ASN A 229 16.96 -14.13 -7.80
CA ASN A 229 16.76 -13.53 -6.48
C ASN A 229 15.30 -13.12 -6.24
N ALA A 230 14.34 -13.91 -6.73
CA ALA A 230 12.90 -13.59 -6.60
C ALA A 230 12.46 -13.38 -5.13
N ALA A 231 13.15 -13.99 -4.17
CA ALA A 231 12.92 -13.79 -2.74
C ALA A 231 13.05 -12.31 -2.29
N ALA A 232 13.90 -11.51 -2.95
CA ALA A 232 14.06 -10.09 -2.64
C ALA A 232 12.79 -9.25 -2.89
N ILE A 233 11.89 -9.70 -3.77
CA ILE A 233 10.58 -9.06 -4.03
C ILE A 233 9.69 -9.13 -2.78
N TYR A 234 9.87 -10.16 -1.95
CA TYR A 234 9.18 -10.35 -0.68
C TYR A 234 9.98 -9.79 0.51
N GLY A 235 11.11 -9.11 0.26
CA GLY A 235 11.98 -8.55 1.28
C GLY A 235 11.37 -7.34 2.00
N GLY A 236 11.56 -7.29 3.32
CA GLY A 236 11.01 -6.26 4.20
C GLY A 236 9.49 -6.33 4.36
N GLU A 237 8.89 -5.33 5.00
CA GLU A 237 7.44 -5.18 5.02
C GLU A 237 6.95 -4.71 3.63
N THR A 238 6.43 -5.62 2.83
CA THR A 238 5.88 -5.33 1.49
C THR A 238 4.60 -4.49 1.54
N SER A 239 3.81 -4.59 2.62
CA SER A 239 2.52 -3.90 2.75
C SER A 239 1.58 -4.23 1.57
N GLY A 240 0.63 -3.36 1.20
CA GLY A 240 -0.41 -3.64 0.20
C GLY A 240 0.06 -3.55 -1.26
N MET A 241 1.33 -3.77 -1.58
CA MET A 241 1.85 -3.64 -2.95
C MET A 241 1.10 -4.52 -3.97
N LEU A 242 0.73 -5.74 -3.57
CA LEU A 242 -0.11 -6.64 -4.38
C LEU A 242 -1.51 -6.05 -4.65
N GLU A 243 -2.08 -5.31 -3.71
CA GLU A 243 -3.37 -4.63 -3.84
C GLU A 243 -3.30 -3.51 -4.90
N ILE A 244 -2.23 -2.71 -4.88
CA ILE A 244 -1.96 -1.67 -5.89
C ILE A 244 -1.87 -2.27 -7.29
N TRP A 245 -1.17 -3.39 -7.46
CA TRP A 245 -1.05 -4.05 -8.78
C TRP A 245 -2.39 -4.61 -9.27
N ALA A 246 -3.18 -5.21 -8.38
CA ALA A 246 -4.54 -5.66 -8.71
C ALA A 246 -5.48 -4.49 -9.07
N ASN A 247 -5.38 -3.38 -8.35
CA ASN A 247 -6.12 -2.14 -8.61
C ASN A 247 -5.79 -1.55 -9.99
N LEU A 248 -4.51 -1.44 -10.33
CA LEU A 248 -4.06 -0.93 -11.63
C LEU A 248 -4.40 -1.89 -12.78
N TYR A 249 -4.24 -3.20 -12.58
CA TYR A 249 -4.68 -4.19 -13.58
C TYR A 249 -6.18 -4.10 -13.85
N ASN A 250 -7.00 -3.96 -12.82
CA ASN A 250 -8.45 -3.84 -12.95
C ASN A 250 -8.87 -2.67 -13.86
N VAL A 251 -8.23 -1.50 -13.73
CA VAL A 251 -8.60 -0.29 -14.51
C VAL A 251 -7.90 -0.17 -15.86
N ALA A 252 -6.70 -0.73 -16.01
CA ALA A 252 -5.89 -0.58 -17.22
C ALA A 252 -5.90 -1.80 -18.14
N GLN A 253 -6.10 -3.00 -17.58
CA GLN A 253 -5.90 -4.31 -18.22
C GLN A 253 -4.52 -4.47 -18.89
N HIS A 254 -3.53 -3.65 -18.52
CA HIS A 254 -2.21 -3.64 -19.15
C HIS A 254 -1.33 -4.79 -18.61
N PRO A 255 -0.61 -5.55 -19.48
CA PRO A 255 0.14 -6.74 -19.07
C PRO A 255 1.18 -6.52 -17.95
N LYS A 256 1.78 -5.33 -17.85
CA LYS A 256 2.77 -5.00 -16.79
C LYS A 256 2.24 -5.22 -15.37
N TYR A 257 0.95 -4.96 -15.17
CA TYR A 257 0.30 -5.09 -13.86
C TYR A 257 -0.02 -6.54 -13.51
N LEU A 258 -0.46 -7.34 -14.50
CA LEU A 258 -0.65 -8.78 -14.34
C LEU A 258 0.68 -9.48 -14.00
N ASP A 259 1.77 -9.10 -14.69
CA ASP A 259 3.11 -9.59 -14.40
C ASP A 259 3.55 -9.20 -12.98
N LEU A 260 3.38 -7.93 -12.57
CA LEU A 260 3.61 -7.51 -11.18
C LEU A 260 2.79 -8.31 -10.15
N MET A 261 1.49 -8.56 -10.40
CA MET A 261 0.66 -9.40 -9.54
C MET A 261 1.21 -10.84 -9.42
N GLN A 262 1.68 -11.43 -10.52
CA GLN A 262 2.27 -12.77 -10.53
C GLN A 262 3.59 -12.82 -9.73
N ARG A 263 4.44 -11.80 -9.89
CA ARG A 263 5.73 -11.65 -9.18
C ARG A 263 5.57 -11.43 -7.68
N TYR A 264 4.50 -10.74 -7.26
CA TYR A 264 4.15 -10.59 -5.85
C TYR A 264 3.28 -11.74 -5.31
N GLY A 265 2.84 -12.68 -6.15
CA GLY A 265 1.79 -13.64 -5.81
C GLY A 265 2.21 -14.97 -5.19
N HIS A 266 3.52 -15.20 -5.03
CA HIS A 266 4.06 -16.47 -4.53
C HIS A 266 5.07 -16.32 -3.37
N PRO A 267 4.85 -15.44 -2.35
CA PRO A 267 5.65 -15.46 -1.14
C PRO A 267 5.42 -16.77 -0.38
N GLY A 268 6.48 -17.40 0.12
CA GLY A 268 6.42 -18.70 0.83
C GLY A 268 5.41 -18.78 1.97
N MET A 269 5.07 -17.62 2.56
CA MET A 269 4.01 -17.46 3.56
C MET A 269 2.64 -17.99 3.07
N PHE A 270 2.30 -17.81 1.79
CA PHE A 270 1.02 -18.29 1.24
C PHE A 270 0.96 -19.81 1.16
N GLN A 271 2.02 -20.47 0.70
CA GLN A 271 2.04 -21.93 0.65
C GLN A 271 2.01 -22.53 2.06
N ALA A 272 2.68 -21.90 3.03
CA ALA A 272 2.63 -22.32 4.43
C ALA A 272 1.24 -22.11 5.07
N LEU A 273 0.56 -20.98 4.83
CA LEU A 273 -0.83 -20.75 5.25
C LEU A 273 -1.80 -21.78 4.68
N LEU A 274 -1.74 -22.03 3.37
CA LEU A 274 -2.57 -23.03 2.69
C LEU A 274 -2.28 -24.46 3.19
N SER A 275 -1.05 -24.72 3.66
CA SER A 275 -0.67 -25.98 4.30
C SER A 275 -1.07 -26.07 5.78
N GLY A 276 -1.81 -25.10 6.32
CA GLY A 276 -2.24 -25.05 7.71
C GLY A 276 -1.13 -24.72 8.72
N GLN A 277 0.02 -24.20 8.27
CA GLN A 277 1.13 -23.84 9.15
C GLN A 277 0.91 -22.46 9.80
N ASP A 278 1.37 -22.32 11.04
CA ASP A 278 1.34 -21.04 11.75
C ASP A 278 2.54 -20.16 11.35
N VAL A 279 2.33 -19.33 10.33
CA VAL A 279 3.30 -18.30 9.88
C VAL A 279 3.16 -16.97 10.61
N LEU A 280 2.10 -16.77 11.40
CA LEU A 280 1.75 -15.46 11.95
C LEU A 280 2.26 -15.29 13.38
N SER A 281 2.57 -16.36 14.10
CA SER A 281 3.12 -16.28 15.46
C SER A 281 4.43 -15.49 15.52
N ASN A 282 4.41 -14.38 16.27
CA ASN A 282 5.47 -13.36 16.34
C ASN A 282 5.75 -12.61 15.01
N ASP A 283 4.94 -12.80 13.97
CA ASP A 283 4.96 -11.92 12.78
C ASP A 283 4.38 -10.55 13.12
N HIS A 284 4.99 -9.50 12.56
CA HIS A 284 4.51 -8.14 12.72
C HIS A 284 3.15 -7.99 12.03
N ALA A 285 2.06 -7.98 12.80
CA ALA A 285 0.71 -8.14 12.23
C ALA A 285 0.34 -7.14 11.12
N ASN A 286 0.89 -5.92 11.17
CA ASN A 286 0.68 -4.91 10.12
C ASN A 286 1.41 -5.22 8.81
N ALA A 287 2.43 -6.09 8.82
CA ALA A 287 3.08 -6.63 7.63
C ALA A 287 2.28 -7.81 7.02
N GLY A 288 1.73 -8.69 7.86
CA GLY A 288 0.94 -9.84 7.40
C GLY A 288 -0.46 -9.48 6.87
N ILE A 289 -1.19 -8.54 7.49
CA ILE A 289 -2.57 -8.18 7.10
C ILE A 289 -2.67 -7.67 5.64
N PRO A 290 -1.83 -6.74 5.16
CA PRO A 290 -1.90 -6.24 3.79
C PRO A 290 -1.67 -7.31 2.72
N TRP A 291 -0.94 -8.38 3.01
CA TRP A 291 -0.85 -9.52 2.10
C TRP A 291 -2.21 -10.21 1.89
N SER A 292 -3.00 -10.35 2.96
CA SER A 292 -4.37 -10.87 2.87
C SER A 292 -5.31 -9.90 2.14
N HIS A 293 -5.13 -8.58 2.29
CA HIS A 293 -5.89 -7.59 1.52
C HIS A 293 -5.55 -7.66 0.04
N GLY A 294 -4.25 -7.74 -0.30
CA GLY A 294 -3.80 -7.96 -1.67
C GLY A 294 -4.37 -9.23 -2.29
N ALA A 295 -4.34 -10.36 -1.57
CA ALA A 295 -4.95 -11.61 -2.03
C ALA A 295 -6.47 -11.46 -2.25
N ALA A 296 -7.19 -10.82 -1.33
CA ALA A 296 -8.62 -10.54 -1.51
C ALA A 296 -8.89 -9.69 -2.75
N ARG A 297 -8.09 -8.64 -2.97
CA ARG A 297 -8.25 -7.77 -4.14
C ARG A 297 -7.92 -8.48 -5.45
N VAL A 298 -6.91 -9.36 -5.48
CA VAL A 298 -6.64 -10.18 -6.66
C VAL A 298 -7.80 -11.16 -6.92
N TYR A 299 -8.41 -11.75 -5.88
CA TYR A 299 -9.61 -12.58 -6.05
C TYR A 299 -10.77 -11.78 -6.67
N GLU A 300 -11.06 -10.57 -6.17
CA GLU A 300 -12.11 -9.72 -6.73
C GLU A 300 -11.90 -9.37 -8.21
N VAL A 301 -10.63 -9.23 -8.65
CA VAL A 301 -10.28 -8.86 -10.03
C VAL A 301 -10.18 -10.07 -10.97
N THR A 302 -9.90 -11.27 -10.45
CA THR A 302 -9.59 -12.46 -11.28
C THR A 302 -10.58 -13.63 -11.13
N GLY A 303 -11.32 -13.71 -10.03
CA GLY A 303 -12.21 -14.83 -9.70
C GLY A 303 -11.50 -16.14 -9.27
N ASN A 304 -10.17 -16.19 -9.26
CA ASN A 304 -9.42 -17.43 -8.98
C ASN A 304 -9.44 -17.81 -7.49
N GLN A 305 -9.91 -19.04 -7.22
CA GLN A 305 -10.06 -19.59 -5.88
C GLN A 305 -8.77 -19.62 -5.04
N TYR A 306 -7.57 -19.82 -5.61
CA TYR A 306 -6.31 -19.81 -4.85
C TYR A 306 -6.14 -18.55 -4.00
N TRP A 307 -6.52 -17.39 -4.54
CA TRP A 307 -6.47 -16.12 -3.82
C TRP A 307 -7.49 -16.02 -2.70
N ARG A 308 -8.69 -16.54 -2.93
CA ARG A 308 -9.73 -16.66 -1.90
C ARG A 308 -9.32 -17.65 -0.80
N ASP A 309 -8.68 -18.76 -1.15
CA ASP A 309 -8.23 -19.78 -0.20
C ASP A 309 -7.12 -19.22 0.71
N ILE A 310 -6.21 -18.39 0.17
CA ILE A 310 -5.25 -17.63 0.99
C ILE A 310 -5.95 -16.73 2.00
N VAL A 311 -7.00 -16.00 1.58
CA VAL A 311 -7.77 -15.11 2.47
C VAL A 311 -8.48 -15.90 3.57
N HIS A 312 -9.09 -17.04 3.24
CA HIS A 312 -9.73 -17.91 4.24
C HIS A 312 -8.72 -18.54 5.20
N ALA A 313 -7.57 -19.00 4.71
CA ALA A 313 -6.49 -19.54 5.54
C ALA A 313 -5.90 -18.48 6.47
N PHE A 314 -5.64 -17.28 5.96
CA PHE A 314 -5.19 -16.14 6.76
C PHE A 314 -6.22 -15.75 7.81
N TRP A 315 -7.50 -15.59 7.43
CA TRP A 315 -8.58 -15.26 8.37
C TRP A 315 -8.72 -16.33 9.47
N LYS A 316 -8.68 -17.61 9.11
CA LYS A 316 -8.73 -18.72 10.06
C LYS A 316 -7.57 -18.63 11.07
N SER A 317 -6.33 -18.47 10.60
CA SER A 317 -5.14 -18.39 11.46
C SER A 317 -5.05 -17.09 12.29
N ALA A 318 -5.46 -15.95 11.72
CA ALA A 318 -5.40 -14.63 12.36
C ALA A 318 -6.60 -14.33 13.26
N VAL A 319 -7.76 -14.95 13.02
CA VAL A 319 -9.04 -14.64 13.68
C VAL A 319 -9.67 -15.83 14.36
N THR A 320 -10.00 -16.89 13.63
CA THR A 320 -10.76 -18.02 14.17
C THR A 320 -9.98 -18.80 15.22
N ASP A 321 -8.75 -19.19 14.90
CA ASP A 321 -7.93 -20.08 15.73
C ASP A 321 -7.23 -19.32 16.88
N ARG A 322 -6.91 -18.04 16.64
CA ARG A 322 -6.09 -17.19 17.54
C ARG A 322 -6.91 -16.19 18.36
N GLY A 323 -8.18 -15.98 18.00
CA GLY A 323 -9.08 -15.04 18.66
C GLY A 323 -8.68 -13.57 18.49
N HIS A 324 -9.20 -12.70 19.38
CA HIS A 324 -8.86 -11.29 19.49
C HIS A 324 -9.05 -10.79 20.92
N TYR A 325 -8.50 -9.63 21.25
CA TYR A 325 -8.87 -8.92 22.47
C TYR A 325 -10.34 -8.48 22.42
N CYS A 326 -10.96 -8.17 23.56
CA CYS A 326 -12.35 -7.69 23.62
C CYS A 326 -12.58 -6.37 22.85
N THR A 327 -11.52 -5.60 22.59
CA THR A 327 -11.51 -4.39 21.76
C THR A 327 -11.35 -4.66 20.25
N GLY A 328 -11.31 -5.94 19.83
CA GLY A 328 -11.04 -6.36 18.45
C GLY A 328 -9.56 -6.43 18.07
N GLY A 329 -8.66 -5.88 18.89
CA GLY A 329 -7.21 -5.86 18.64
C GLY A 329 -6.56 -7.26 18.58
N LYS A 330 -5.38 -7.34 17.95
CA LYS A 330 -4.68 -8.61 17.65
C LYS A 330 -3.31 -8.79 18.31
N THR A 331 -2.64 -7.69 18.67
CA THR A 331 -1.25 -7.69 19.14
C THR A 331 -1.15 -7.17 20.59
N PRO A 332 -0.24 -7.69 21.45
CA PRO A 332 -0.08 -7.20 22.84
C PRO A 332 0.73 -5.91 22.96
N ALA A 333 1.45 -5.59 21.89
CA ALA A 333 2.32 -4.46 21.62
C ALA A 333 2.76 -4.65 20.15
N ASN A 334 3.63 -3.80 19.60
CA ASN A 334 4.15 -3.94 18.21
C ASN A 334 5.13 -5.13 18.01
N ILE A 335 4.99 -6.18 18.83
CA ILE A 335 5.81 -7.40 18.88
C ILE A 335 5.24 -8.49 17.94
N GLY A 336 4.01 -8.33 17.45
CA GLY A 336 3.38 -9.22 16.46
C GLY A 336 2.12 -9.94 16.96
N PHE A 337 1.60 -10.88 16.15
CA PHE A 337 0.48 -11.73 16.58
C PHE A 337 0.92 -12.67 17.71
N ARG A 338 0.03 -12.91 18.68
CA ARG A 338 0.28 -13.88 19.77
C ARG A 338 0.31 -15.32 19.27
N PRO A 339 1.12 -16.21 19.87
CA PRO A 339 0.99 -17.65 19.68
C PRO A 339 -0.41 -18.18 19.97
N ILE A 340 -0.88 -19.12 19.15
CA ILE A 340 -2.24 -19.71 19.25
C ILE A 340 -2.49 -20.32 20.64
N ASN A 341 -1.47 -20.95 21.24
CA ASN A 341 -1.57 -21.61 22.55
C ASN A 341 -1.21 -20.70 23.75
N TRP A 342 -1.18 -19.37 23.58
CA TRP A 342 -0.87 -18.46 24.68
C TRP A 342 -2.09 -18.28 25.61
N PRO A 343 -1.97 -18.50 26.94
CA PRO A 343 -3.11 -18.41 27.85
C PRO A 343 -3.71 -17.00 27.87
N ILE A 344 -5.04 -16.91 27.89
CA ILE A 344 -5.79 -15.66 28.02
C ILE A 344 -5.65 -15.14 29.46
N LEU A 345 -4.47 -14.61 29.78
CA LEU A 345 -4.20 -13.94 31.05
C LEU A 345 -5.03 -12.65 31.10
N GLY A 346 -6.01 -12.64 32.00
CA GLY A 346 -6.92 -11.52 32.19
C GLY A 346 -6.18 -10.23 32.55
N ALA A 347 -6.63 -9.13 31.94
CA ALA A 347 -6.44 -7.74 32.35
C ALA A 347 -5.17 -7.42 33.17
N LYS A 348 -3.98 -7.58 32.57
CA LYS A 348 -2.81 -6.79 33.00
C LYS A 348 -2.59 -5.63 32.05
N THR A 349 -2.73 -4.44 32.62
CA THR A 349 -2.73 -3.13 31.97
C THR A 349 -1.47 -2.93 31.13
N ILE A 350 -1.62 -2.84 29.80
CA ILE A 350 -0.55 -2.38 28.92
C ILE A 350 -0.41 -0.87 29.13
N LYS A 351 0.57 -0.47 29.95
CA LYS A 351 1.00 0.94 30.04
C LYS A 351 1.68 1.32 28.72
N SER A 352 1.08 2.27 28.01
CA SER A 352 1.70 3.19 27.05
C SER A 352 2.85 2.65 26.18
N ILE A 353 2.53 2.20 24.97
CA ILE A 353 3.43 2.31 23.81
C ILE A 353 2.62 3.03 22.71
N ALA A 354 3.28 3.91 21.96
CA ALA A 354 2.63 4.88 21.08
C ALA A 354 1.74 4.23 20.00
N PRO A 355 0.59 4.83 19.66
CA PRO A 355 -0.28 4.32 18.61
C PRO A 355 0.41 4.45 17.24
N CYS A 356 0.49 3.35 16.50
CA CYS A 356 0.76 3.38 15.05
C CYS A 356 -0.50 3.83 14.29
N THR A 357 -0.93 5.06 14.56
CA THR A 357 -1.96 5.81 13.83
C THR A 357 -1.77 7.30 14.06
N ILE A 358 -1.10 7.95 13.11
CA ILE A 358 -1.24 9.37 12.76
C ILE A 358 -1.20 9.43 11.24
#